data_AF-A0A3D5FJM9-F1
#
_entry.id   AF-A0A3D5FJM9-F1
#
_cell.length_a   1.000
_cell.length_b   1.000
_cell.length_c   1.000
_cell.angle_alpha   90.00
_cell.angle_beta   90.00
_cell.angle_gamma   90.00
#
_symmetry.space_group_name_H-M   'P 1'
#
loop_
_entity.id
_entity.type
_entity.pdbx_description
1 polymer ?
#
loop_
_entity_poly.entity_id
_entity_poly.type
_entity_poly.pdbx_seq_one_letter_code
_entity_poly.pdbx_strand_id
1 'polypeptide(L)' 'RRKIPTGFPFEAVPGLSREAAERLMAVVPETLGQAGRVPGVTAAGVAVLGAYVRRWSGRADGDAAAGD' A
#
# COMPACT_ATOMS: atom_id res chain seq x y z
N ARG A 1 7.85 -12.11 0.54
CA ARG A 1 6.76 -11.19 0.12
C ARG A 1 6.88 -9.91 0.94
N ARG A 2 6.83 -8.72 0.33
CA ARG A 2 6.86 -7.44 1.09
C ARG A 2 5.49 -7.21 1.76
N LYS A 3 5.49 -6.94 3.06
CA LYS A 3 4.30 -6.58 3.83
C LYS A 3 3.87 -5.15 3.53
N ILE A 4 2.56 -4.93 3.51
CA ILE A 4 1.95 -3.61 3.50
C ILE A 4 1.60 -3.30 4.97
N PRO A 5 2.06 -2.17 5.51
CA PRO A 5 1.75 -1.82 6.89
C PRO A 5 0.26 -1.60 7.15
N THR A 6 -0.16 -1.85 8.39
CA THR A 6 -1.53 -1.54 8.84
C THR A 6 -1.79 -0.04 8.72
N GLY A 7 -2.98 0.34 8.22
CA GLY A 7 -3.34 1.75 8.04
C GLY A 7 -2.67 2.44 6.85
N PHE A 8 -2.05 1.69 5.94
CA PHE A 8 -1.41 2.26 4.76
C PHE A 8 -2.43 3.04 3.87
N PRO A 9 -2.15 4.32 3.53
CA PRO A 9 -3.11 5.15 2.80
C PRO A 9 -3.02 4.93 1.28
N PHE A 10 -3.74 3.94 0.75
CA PHE A 10 -3.71 3.60 -0.68
C PHE A 10 -4.08 4.78 -1.60
N GLU A 11 -5.02 5.63 -1.20
CA GLU A 11 -5.44 6.81 -1.98
C GLU A 11 -4.37 7.91 -2.05
N ALA A 12 -3.43 7.93 -1.09
CA ALA A 12 -2.35 8.91 -1.06
C ALA A 12 -1.15 8.50 -1.92
N VAL A 13 -1.22 7.36 -2.63
CA VAL A 13 -0.13 6.84 -3.46
C VAL A 13 -0.12 7.54 -4.82
N PRO A 14 0.88 8.39 -5.12
CA PRO A 14 0.97 9.07 -6.41
C PRO A 14 1.22 8.06 -7.53
N GLY A 15 0.48 8.18 -8.63
CA GLY A 15 0.61 7.28 -9.79
C GLY A 15 -0.17 5.97 -9.65
N LEU A 16 -0.89 5.75 -8.55
CA LEU A 16 -1.91 4.72 -8.45
C LEU A 16 -3.22 5.29 -9.00
N SER A 17 -3.94 4.52 -9.83
CA SER A 17 -5.25 4.98 -10.31
C SER A 17 -6.26 4.97 -9.15
N ARG A 18 -7.25 5.87 -9.22
CA ARG A 18 -8.31 5.95 -8.22
C ARG A 18 -9.06 4.62 -8.08
N GLU A 19 -9.41 3.99 -9.18
CA GLU A 19 -10.08 2.67 -9.18
C GLU A 19 -9.22 1.57 -8.53
N ALA A 20 -7.90 1.58 -8.77
CA ALA A 20 -7.00 0.64 -8.11
C ALA A 20 -6.91 0.90 -6.60
N ALA A 21 -6.84 2.17 -6.18
CA ALA A 21 -6.85 2.55 -4.76
C ALA A 21 -8.14 2.12 -4.07
N GLU A 22 -9.31 2.40 -4.66
CA GLU A 22 -10.62 2.00 -4.14
C GLU A 22 -10.72 0.47 -3.97
N ARG A 23 -10.27 -0.30 -4.96
CA ARG A 23 -10.25 -1.77 -4.86
C ARG A 23 -9.28 -2.28 -3.81
N LEU A 24 -8.10 -1.68 -3.69
CA LEU A 24 -7.13 -2.05 -2.65
C LEU A 24 -7.63 -1.72 -1.25
N MET A 25 -8.37 -0.63 -1.07
CA MET A 25 -9.04 -0.31 0.20
C MET A 25 -10.19 -1.26 0.53
N ALA A 26 -10.91 -1.76 -0.48
CA ALA A 26 -11.95 -2.76 -0.27
C ALA A 26 -11.40 -4.14 0.15
N VAL A 27 -10.23 -4.52 -0.40
CA VAL A 27 -9.60 -5.82 -0.14
C VAL A 27 -8.64 -5.79 1.06
N VAL A 28 -8.02 -4.64 1.33
CA VAL A 28 -6.99 -4.42 2.36
C VAL A 28 -5.89 -5.50 2.33
N PRO A 29 -5.12 -5.62 1.23
CA PRO A 29 -4.11 -6.67 1.12
C PRO A 29 -2.98 -6.47 2.12
N GLU A 30 -2.56 -7.54 2.79
CA GLU A 30 -1.46 -7.53 3.77
C GLU A 30 -0.08 -7.54 3.10
N THR A 31 -0.02 -7.89 1.81
CA THR A 31 1.23 -8.00 1.06
C THR A 31 1.10 -7.47 -0.37
N LEU A 32 2.21 -6.98 -0.93
CA LEU A 32 2.24 -6.58 -2.35
C LEU A 32 1.87 -7.73 -3.30
N GLY A 33 2.16 -8.97 -2.90
CA GLY A 33 1.79 -10.15 -3.68
C GLY A 33 0.29 -10.43 -3.69
N GLN A 34 -0.45 -10.03 -2.65
CA GLN A 34 -1.92 -10.05 -2.66
C GLN A 34 -2.46 -8.87 -3.47
N ALA A 35 -1.88 -7.67 -3.32
CA ALA A 35 -2.29 -6.49 -4.08
C ALA A 35 -2.27 -6.74 -5.60
N GLY A 36 -1.24 -7.43 -6.11
CA GLY A 36 -1.16 -7.78 -7.54
C GLY A 36 -2.15 -8.85 -8.02
N ARG A 37 -2.93 -9.47 -7.13
CA ARG A 37 -4.03 -10.38 -7.49
C ARG A 37 -5.38 -9.69 -7.50
N VAL A 38 -5.46 -8.44 -7.04
CA VAL A 38 -6.72 -7.68 -7.02
C VAL A 38 -7.11 -7.34 -8.46
N PRO A 39 -8.34 -7.67 -8.91
CA PRO A 39 -8.79 -7.36 -10.25
C PRO A 39 -8.60 -5.87 -10.62
N GLY A 40 -8.01 -5.63 -11.78
CA GLY A 40 -7.71 -4.29 -12.29
C GLY A 40 -6.63 -3.51 -11.53
N VAL A 41 -5.91 -4.15 -10.61
CA VAL A 41 -4.59 -3.67 -10.18
C VAL A 41 -3.55 -4.20 -11.16
N THR A 42 -2.88 -3.30 -11.86
CA THR A 42 -1.87 -3.65 -12.87
C THR A 42 -0.49 -3.87 -12.24
N ALA A 43 0.41 -4.56 -12.96
CA ALA A 43 1.80 -4.71 -12.54
C ALA A 43 2.50 -3.36 -12.27
N ALA A 44 2.18 -2.33 -13.07
CA ALA A 44 2.66 -0.97 -12.85
C ALA A 44 2.13 -0.38 -11.54
N GLY A 45 0.84 -0.56 -11.24
CA GLY A 45 0.24 -0.13 -9.96
C GLY A 45 0.91 -0.81 -8.75
N VAL A 46 1.22 -2.11 -8.84
CA VAL A 46 1.94 -2.84 -7.79
C VAL A 46 3.37 -2.32 -7.62
N ALA A 47 4.05 -1.96 -8.72
CA ALA A 47 5.40 -1.41 -8.66
C ALA A 47 5.44 -0.05 -7.94
N VAL A 48 4.50 0.83 -8.29
CA VAL A 48 4.31 2.15 -7.64
C VAL A 48 3.98 1.99 -6.16
N LEU A 49 2.97 1.16 -5.85
CA LEU A 49 2.59 0.83 -4.48
C LEU A 49 3.79 0.32 -3.68
N GLY A 50 4.58 -0.57 -4.28
CA GLY A 50 5.75 -1.13 -3.63
C GLY A 50 6.87 -0.12 -3.37
N ALA A 51 7.01 0.93 -4.17
CA ALA A 51 7.94 2.03 -3.91
C ALA A 51 7.46 2.90 -2.75
N TYR A 52 6.17 3.22 -2.70
CA TYR A 52 5.58 4.04 -1.65
C TYR A 52 5.55 3.32 -0.29
N VAL A 53 5.21 2.03 -0.26
CA VAL A 53 5.27 1.19 0.95
C VAL A 53 6.67 1.21 1.57
N ARG A 54 7.74 1.08 0.77
CA ARG A 54 9.11 1.15 1.28
C ARG A 54 9.42 2.49 1.95
N ARG A 55 8.93 3.59 1.38
CA ARG A 55 9.11 4.95 1.93
C ARG A 55 8.29 5.16 3.21
N TRP A 56 7.09 4.57 3.28
CA TRP A 56 6.19 4.71 4.42
C TRP A 56 6.66 3.90 5.63
N SER A 57 7.15 2.67 5.43
CA SER A 57 7.70 1.85 6.51
C SER A 57 8.84 2.54 7.26
N GLY A 58 9.74 3.24 6.56
CA GLY A 58 10.80 4.01 7.23
C GLY A 58 10.32 5.23 8.03
N ARG A 59 9.03 5.60 7.93
CA ARG A 59 8.40 6.66 8.73
C ARG A 59 7.55 6.08 9.88
N ALA A 60 6.92 4.93 9.66
CA ALA A 60 6.04 4.27 10.63
C ALA A 60 6.80 3.64 11.82
N ASP A 61 8.07 3.26 11.61
CA ASP A 61 8.96 2.89 12.73
C ASP A 61 9.26 4.09 13.66
N GLY A 62 8.90 5.32 13.27
CA GLY A 62 9.13 6.54 14.05
C GLY A 62 7.89 7.11 14.76
N ASP A 63 6.66 6.65 14.47
CA ASP A 63 5.43 7.15 15.10
C ASP A 63 4.79 6.19 16.12
N ALA A 64 5.19 4.92 16.13
CA ALA A 64 4.75 3.94 17.14
C ALA A 64 5.29 4.18 18.57
N ALA A 65 6.12 5.22 18.79
CA ALA A 65 6.67 5.60 20.09
C ALA A 65 5.99 6.84 20.73
N ALA A 66 4.89 7.35 20.15
CA ALA A 66 4.14 8.48 20.70
C ALA A 66 2.65 8.11 20.84
N GLY A 67 2.35 7.29 21.84
CA GLY A 67 1.00 6.87 22.17
C GLY A 67 0.93 6.06 23.46
N ASP A 68 1.59 6.57 24.51
CA ASP A 68 1.30 6.28 25.93
C ASP A 68 0.54 7.48 26.52
#